data_AF-A0A127ZGM4-F1
#
_entry.id   AF-A0A127ZGM4-F1
#
_cell.length_a   1.000
_cell.length_b   1.000
_cell.length_c   1.000
_cell.angle_alpha   90.00
_cell.angle_beta   90.00
_cell.angle_gamma   90.00
#
_symmetry.space_group_name_H-M   'P 1'
#
loop_
_entity.id
_entity.type
_entity.pdbx_description
1 polymer ?
#
loop_
_entity_poly.entity_id
_entity_poly.type
_entity_poly.pdbx_seq_one_letter_code
_entity_poly.pdbx_strand_id
1 'polypeptide(L)'
;MAVTNEQFLTELTKLFEQSTTKHSVYITSKKAPASAAKDDDVDMAPSSSSGLTDAILFRATNGVSGSGKIKISTLVPASKLATFQSAYLPLLRTQLSNGLKKRDKAKERKMDKAREQSRKKLVQVVDGKDKIITNKMGSKRGAGRRKRQRALKKGLALRKEKSKEAKRKAQATKTA
;
A
#
# COMPACT_ATOMS: atom_id res chain seq x y z
N MET A 1 14.45 4.32 25.08
CA MET A 1 13.62 4.40 26.29
C MET A 1 12.40 3.51 26.09
N ALA A 2 12.17 2.57 27.00
CA ALA A 2 10.91 1.83 27.06
C ALA A 2 9.89 2.67 27.83
N VAL A 3 8.69 2.83 27.28
CA VAL A 3 7.63 3.70 27.85
C VAL A 3 6.31 2.91 27.93
N THR A 4 5.29 3.47 28.57
CA THR A 4 3.94 2.88 28.55
C THR A 4 3.24 3.13 27.22
N ASN A 5 2.18 2.36 26.92
CA ASN A 5 1.47 2.47 25.64
C ASN A 5 0.88 3.87 25.41
N GLU A 6 0.37 4.52 26.45
CA GLU A 6 -0.19 5.86 26.36
C GLU A 6 0.90 6.92 26.20
N GLN A 7 2.00 6.80 26.97
CA GLN A 7 3.16 7.67 26.85
C GLN A 7 3.81 7.59 25.46
N PHE A 8 3.79 6.42 24.83
CA PHE A 8 4.30 6.29 23.47
C PHE A 8 3.50 7.08 22.46
N LEU A 9 2.18 7.16 22.59
CA LEU A 9 1.35 7.93 21.66
C LEU A 9 1.60 9.44 21.83
N THR A 10 1.78 9.91 23.07
CA THR A 10 2.09 11.33 23.34
C THR A 10 3.50 11.69 22.87
N GLU A 11 4.51 10.89 23.17
CA GLU A 11 5.88 11.09 22.68
C GLU A 11 5.98 10.96 21.16
N LEU A 12 5.23 10.03 20.55
CA LEU A 12 5.16 9.91 19.09
C LEU A 12 4.59 11.18 18.45
N THR A 13 3.60 11.81 19.08
CA THR A 13 3.02 13.07 18.61
C THR A 13 4.06 14.19 18.65
N LYS A 14 4.78 14.33 19.77
CA LYS A 14 5.88 15.31 19.91
C LYS A 14 6.97 15.08 18.86
N LEU A 15 7.32 13.83 18.56
CA LEU A 15 8.28 13.49 17.52
C LEU A 15 7.83 13.96 16.14
N PHE A 16 6.55 13.78 15.79
CA PHE A 16 6.01 14.27 14.53
C PHE A 16 6.05 15.79 14.45
N GLU A 17 5.65 16.49 15.51
CA GLU A 17 5.66 17.96 15.57
C GLU A 17 7.08 18.53 15.41
N GLN A 18 8.06 17.98 16.12
CA GLN A 18 9.46 18.40 16.05
C GLN A 18 10.12 18.11 14.70
N SER A 19 9.69 17.06 14.01
CA SER A 19 10.29 16.61 12.74
C SER A 19 9.60 17.18 11.49
N THR A 20 8.62 18.09 11.65
CA THR A 20 7.86 18.67 10.53
C THR A 20 8.73 19.42 9.52
N THR A 21 9.77 20.10 10.00
CA THR A 21 10.65 20.93 9.14
C THR A 21 11.92 20.20 8.71
N LYS A 22 12.45 19.32 9.56
CA LYS A 22 13.73 18.63 9.38
C LYS A 22 13.65 17.20 9.91
N HIS A 23 14.40 16.31 9.26
CA HIS A 23 14.52 14.89 9.56
C HIS A 23 13.27 14.06 9.22
N SER A 24 13.32 12.77 9.52
CA SER A 24 12.26 11.81 9.21
C SER A 24 12.01 10.92 10.41
N VAL A 25 10.74 10.70 10.72
CA VAL A 25 10.34 9.79 11.81
C VAL A 25 10.27 8.37 11.27
N TYR A 26 11.05 7.48 11.88
CA TYR A 26 11.04 6.06 11.57
C TYR A 26 10.21 5.34 12.60
N ILE A 27 9.19 4.60 12.15
CA ILE A 27 8.37 3.75 13.00
C ILE A 27 8.51 2.31 12.51
N THR A 28 8.74 1.40 13.45
CA THR A 28 8.85 -0.04 13.18
C THR A 28 7.92 -0.81 14.11
N SER A 29 7.26 -1.83 13.57
CA SER A 29 6.48 -2.81 14.32
C SER A 29 7.04 -4.20 14.02
N LYS A 30 7.41 -4.93 15.07
CA LYS A 30 7.95 -6.30 14.95
C LYS A 30 7.33 -7.18 16.03
N LYS A 31 7.16 -8.48 15.76
CA LYS A 31 6.83 -9.45 16.82
C LYS A 31 7.89 -9.34 17.93
N ALA A 32 7.45 -9.24 19.17
CA ALA A 32 8.36 -9.14 20.31
C ALA A 32 9.20 -10.43 20.39
N PRO A 33 10.53 -10.34 20.57
CA PRO A 33 11.33 -11.53 20.82
C PRO A 33 10.95 -12.13 22.18
N ALA A 34 11.12 -13.44 22.35
CA ALA A 34 10.86 -14.13 23.61
C ALA A 34 11.65 -13.52 24.79
N SER A 35 12.81 -12.91 24.51
CA SER A 35 13.65 -12.19 25.47
C SER A 35 13.12 -10.83 25.91
N ALA A 36 12.13 -10.23 25.23
CA ALA A 36 11.53 -8.99 25.68
C ALA A 36 10.56 -9.18 26.87
N ALA A 37 10.35 -10.44 27.28
CA ALA A 37 9.51 -10.83 28.39
C ALA A 37 10.25 -10.92 29.74
N LYS A 38 11.59 -10.94 29.76
CA LYS A 38 12.41 -11.09 30.98
C LYS A 38 13.73 -10.33 30.85
N ASP A 39 14.19 -9.73 31.95
CA ASP A 39 15.48 -9.04 32.07
C ASP A 39 16.67 -10.00 32.28
N ASP A 40 16.43 -11.30 32.20
CA ASP A 40 17.43 -12.35 32.44
C ASP A 40 17.88 -13.03 31.12
N ASP A 41 19.14 -13.48 31.16
CA ASP A 41 19.88 -14.15 30.09
C ASP A 41 19.06 -15.23 29.37
N VAL A 42 19.19 -15.28 28.04
CA VAL A 42 18.26 -16.03 27.19
C VAL A 42 18.70 -17.49 27.08
N ASP A 43 18.05 -18.38 27.83
CA ASP A 43 18.12 -19.82 27.54
C ASP A 43 17.48 -20.12 26.17
N MET A 44 18.24 -20.76 25.28
CA MET A 44 17.82 -21.20 23.93
C MET A 44 16.87 -22.41 23.94
N ALA A 45 16.10 -22.60 25.00
CA ALA A 45 15.12 -23.67 25.12
C ALA A 45 13.70 -23.17 24.74
N PRO A 46 12.93 -23.90 23.92
CA PRO A 46 11.56 -23.55 23.58
C PRO A 46 10.65 -23.88 24.77
N SER A 47 10.70 -23.06 25.81
CA SER A 47 9.85 -23.19 27.01
C SER A 47 8.55 -22.41 26.85
N SER A 48 7.46 -23.17 26.91
CA SER A 48 6.05 -22.80 26.81
C SER A 48 5.59 -21.79 27.88
N SER A 49 6.01 -20.52 27.80
CA SER A 49 5.48 -19.43 28.64
C SER A 49 4.43 -18.61 27.88
N SER A 50 3.18 -19.07 27.94
CA SER A 50 2.01 -18.67 27.15
C SER A 50 1.45 -17.25 27.38
N GLY A 51 2.15 -16.35 28.07
CA GLY A 51 1.63 -15.01 28.40
C GLY A 51 2.09 -13.87 27.47
N LEU A 52 3.31 -13.96 26.92
CA LEU A 52 3.96 -12.89 26.16
C LEU A 52 4.30 -13.28 24.70
N THR A 53 3.94 -14.49 24.29
CA THR A 53 4.28 -15.08 22.98
C THR A 53 3.77 -14.30 21.79
N ASP A 54 2.71 -13.50 21.96
CA ASP A 54 2.05 -12.72 20.90
C ASP A 54 2.01 -11.22 21.17
N ALA A 55 3.03 -10.70 21.84
CA ALA A 55 3.23 -9.26 21.92
C ALA A 55 3.90 -8.69 20.65
N ILE A 56 3.58 -7.43 20.35
CA ILE A 56 4.19 -6.66 19.26
C ILE A 56 4.99 -5.51 19.87
N LEU A 57 6.23 -5.39 19.42
CA LEU A 57 7.16 -4.33 19.79
C LEU A 57 7.09 -3.21 18.76
N PHE A 58 6.69 -2.03 19.23
CA PHE A 58 6.71 -0.79 18.47
C PHE A 58 7.95 0.01 18.86
N ARG A 59 8.64 0.57 17.85
CA ARG A 59 9.76 1.50 18.07
C ARG A 59 9.60 2.71 17.17
N ALA A 60 9.87 3.90 17.71
CA ALA A 60 9.90 5.12 16.93
C ALA A 60 11.18 5.94 17.22
N THR A 61 11.70 6.61 16.18
CA THR A 61 12.90 7.45 16.29
C THR A 61 12.79 8.69 15.40
N ASN A 62 13.44 9.79 15.77
CA ASN A 62 13.49 11.03 14.99
C ASN A 62 14.47 11.00 13.80
N GLY A 63 15.14 9.88 13.53
CA GLY A 63 16.06 9.75 12.39
C GLY A 63 17.36 10.56 12.50
N VAL A 64 17.61 11.19 13.65
CA VAL A 64 18.83 11.96 13.93
C VAL A 64 19.96 11.02 14.35
N SER A 65 21.19 11.37 13.98
CA SER A 65 22.41 10.69 14.44
C SER A 65 23.09 11.49 15.56
N GLY A 66 23.76 10.81 16.49
CA GLY A 66 24.46 11.44 17.62
C GLY A 66 23.58 11.79 18.82
N SER A 67 23.93 12.88 19.52
CA SER A 67 23.38 13.26 20.83
C SER A 67 21.88 13.57 20.82
N GLY A 68 21.34 14.11 19.71
CA GLY A 68 19.92 14.44 19.57
C GLY A 68 19.00 13.25 19.22
N LYS A 69 19.50 12.01 19.26
CA LYS A 69 18.73 10.83 18.83
C LYS A 69 17.74 10.39 19.89
N ILE A 70 16.45 10.56 19.58
CA ILE A 70 15.36 10.10 20.44
C ILE A 70 14.93 8.72 19.96
N LYS A 71 14.89 7.74 20.87
CA LYS A 71 14.39 6.38 20.63
C LYS A 71 13.35 6.02 21.69
N ILE A 72 12.10 5.83 21.26
CA ILE A 72 11.02 5.36 22.13
C ILE A 72 10.57 3.97 21.68
N SER A 73 10.18 3.13 22.63
CA SER A 73 9.64 1.80 22.33
C SER A 73 8.59 1.35 23.33
N THR A 74 7.61 0.59 22.86
CA THR A 74 6.55 -0.03 23.66
C THR A 74 6.33 -1.48 23.26
N LEU A 75 5.95 -2.28 24.24
CA LEU A 75 5.50 -3.65 24.04
C LEU A 75 3.99 -3.70 24.23
N VAL A 76 3.27 -4.05 23.16
CA VAL A 76 1.82 -4.11 23.15
C VAL A 76 1.41 -5.59 23.12
N PRO A 77 0.77 -6.12 24.18
CA PRO A 77 0.25 -7.47 24.16
C PRO A 77 -0.95 -7.58 23.22
N ALA A 78 -1.21 -8.78 22.68
CA ALA A 78 -2.34 -9.03 21.78
C ALA A 78 -3.69 -8.55 22.35
N SER A 79 -3.89 -8.70 23.67
CA SER A 79 -5.13 -8.27 24.37
C SER A 79 -5.41 -6.77 24.28
N LYS A 80 -4.37 -5.93 24.23
CA LYS A 80 -4.49 -4.46 24.16
C LYS A 80 -4.18 -3.92 22.76
N LEU A 81 -3.99 -4.78 21.77
CA LEU A 81 -3.60 -4.38 20.42
C LEU A 81 -4.70 -3.59 19.71
N ALA A 82 -5.95 -4.04 19.83
CA ALA A 82 -7.09 -3.39 19.18
C ALA A 82 -7.29 -1.95 19.71
N THR A 83 -7.22 -1.77 21.03
CA THR A 83 -7.36 -0.45 21.68
C THR A 83 -6.17 0.46 21.37
N PHE A 84 -4.96 -0.09 21.32
CA PHE A 84 -3.78 0.66 20.88
C PHE A 84 -3.91 1.11 19.42
N GLN A 85 -4.36 0.23 18.52
CA GLN A 85 -4.57 0.56 17.10
C GLN A 85 -5.64 1.62 16.89
N SER A 86 -6.73 1.62 17.67
CA SER A 86 -7.77 2.64 17.56
C SER A 86 -7.28 4.04 17.90
N ALA A 87 -6.27 4.19 18.77
CA ALA A 87 -5.66 5.48 19.08
C ALA A 87 -4.48 5.81 18.13
N TYR A 88 -3.67 4.81 17.79
CA TYR A 88 -2.48 4.94 16.94
C TYR A 88 -2.80 5.30 15.48
N LEU A 89 -3.80 4.66 14.86
CA LEU A 89 -4.11 4.87 13.45
C LEU A 89 -4.66 6.27 13.14
N PRO A 90 -5.59 6.85 13.93
CA PRO A 90 -6.00 8.24 13.75
C PRO A 90 -4.84 9.22 13.90
N LEU A 91 -3.97 9.03 14.90
CA LEU A 91 -2.77 9.85 15.10
C LEU A 91 -1.88 9.85 13.86
N LEU A 92 -1.59 8.67 13.29
CA LEU A 92 -0.82 8.61 12.05
C LEU A 92 -1.51 9.35 10.90
N ARG A 93 -2.83 9.18 10.76
CA ARG A 93 -3.59 9.83 9.69
C ARG A 93 -3.53 11.36 9.82
N THR A 94 -3.70 11.90 11.02
CA THR A 94 -3.68 13.36 11.26
C THR A 94 -2.31 13.96 11.01
N GLN A 95 -1.24 13.30 11.50
CA GLN A 95 0.12 13.81 11.36
C GLN A 95 0.61 13.71 9.91
N LEU A 96 0.32 12.60 9.21
CA LEU A 96 0.77 12.40 7.82
C LEU A 96 -0.06 13.20 6.80
N SER A 97 -1.33 13.51 7.08
CA SER A 97 -2.18 14.24 6.14
C SER A 97 -1.68 15.65 5.84
N ASN A 98 -0.93 16.26 6.77
CA ASN A 98 -0.39 17.61 6.61
C ASN A 98 0.86 17.63 5.72
N GLY A 99 1.65 16.56 5.71
CA GLY A 99 2.90 16.47 4.94
C GLY A 99 2.75 15.95 3.51
N LEU A 100 1.62 15.34 3.17
CA LEU A 100 1.38 14.71 1.86
C LEU A 100 0.59 15.63 0.92
N LYS A 101 0.95 15.62 -0.37
CA LYS A 101 0.17 16.32 -1.40
C LYS A 101 -1.24 15.74 -1.45
N LYS A 102 -2.24 16.62 -1.54
CA LYS A 102 -3.63 16.21 -1.74
C LYS A 102 -3.75 15.40 -3.02
N ARG A 103 -4.56 14.34 -2.98
CA ARG A 103 -4.84 13.51 -4.16
C ARG A 103 -5.70 14.31 -5.14
N ASP A 104 -5.15 14.61 -6.32
CA ASP A 104 -5.85 15.28 -7.41
C ASP A 104 -6.87 14.36 -8.09
N LYS A 105 -7.99 14.09 -7.42
CA LYS A 105 -9.09 13.27 -7.96
C LYS A 105 -9.58 13.76 -9.32
N ALA A 106 -9.52 15.07 -9.57
CA ALA A 106 -9.89 15.65 -10.86
C ALA A 106 -8.93 15.25 -11.99
N LYS A 107 -7.61 15.26 -11.73
CA LYS A 107 -6.60 14.83 -12.71
C LYS A 107 -6.72 13.34 -12.99
N GLU A 108 -6.91 12.53 -11.96
CA GLU A 108 -7.12 11.08 -12.08
C GLU A 108 -8.36 10.76 -12.91
N ARG A 109 -9.52 11.36 -12.58
CA ARG A 109 -10.76 11.21 -13.37
C ARG A 109 -10.59 11.65 -14.83
N LYS A 110 -9.84 12.72 -15.10
CA LYS A 110 -9.54 13.17 -16.47
C LYS A 110 -8.70 12.13 -17.22
N MET A 111 -7.68 11.58 -16.58
CA MET A 111 -6.84 10.52 -17.16
C MET A 111 -7.63 9.25 -17.43
N ASP A 112 -8.52 8.85 -16.53
CA ASP A 112 -9.34 7.64 -16.72
C ASP A 112 -10.39 7.84 -17.81
N LYS A 113 -11.08 8.99 -17.85
CA LYS A 113 -11.97 9.34 -18.97
C LYS A 113 -11.22 9.37 -20.31
N ALA A 114 -10.01 9.92 -20.35
CA ALA A 114 -9.20 9.93 -21.57
C ALA A 114 -8.79 8.50 -21.99
N ARG A 115 -8.44 7.63 -21.04
CA ARG A 115 -8.16 6.22 -21.31
C ARG A 115 -9.38 5.49 -21.84
N GLU A 116 -10.55 5.67 -21.22
CA GLU A 116 -11.81 5.08 -21.68
C GLU A 116 -12.18 5.57 -23.07
N GLN A 117 -12.10 6.88 -23.34
CA GLN A 117 -12.33 7.44 -24.66
C GLN A 117 -11.35 6.88 -25.70
N SER A 118 -10.07 6.73 -25.34
CA SER A 118 -9.07 6.12 -26.23
C SER A 118 -9.38 4.64 -26.51
N ARG A 119 -9.96 3.93 -25.53
CA ARG A 119 -10.38 2.53 -25.65
C ARG A 119 -11.62 2.41 -26.55
N LYS A 120 -12.62 3.27 -26.35
CA LYS A 120 -13.84 3.37 -27.18
C LYS A 120 -13.54 3.78 -28.62
N LYS A 121 -12.58 4.68 -28.86
CA LYS A 121 -12.14 5.04 -30.23
C LYS A 121 -11.48 3.87 -30.97
N LEU A 122 -10.84 2.95 -30.24
CA LEU A 122 -10.17 1.78 -30.81
C LEU A 122 -11.11 0.60 -31.01
N VAL A 123 -12.18 0.49 -30.22
CA VAL A 123 -13.07 -0.66 -30.18
C VAL A 123 -14.51 -0.19 -30.43
N GLN A 124 -15.08 -0.61 -31.55
CA GLN A 124 -16.50 -0.42 -31.84
C GLN A 124 -17.21 -1.76 -31.62
N VAL A 125 -18.32 -1.74 -30.89
CA VAL A 125 -19.20 -2.89 -30.78
C VAL A 125 -19.96 -2.98 -32.10
N VAL A 126 -19.74 -4.05 -32.86
CA VAL A 126 -20.49 -4.37 -34.07
C VAL A 126 -21.00 -5.79 -33.89
N ASP A 127 -22.33 -5.97 -33.94
CA ASP A 127 -23.02 -7.26 -33.76
C ASP A 127 -22.75 -7.90 -32.38
N GLY A 128 -22.77 -7.10 -31.30
CA GLY A 128 -22.53 -7.55 -29.93
C GLY A 128 -21.08 -7.99 -29.64
N LYS A 129 -20.17 -7.85 -30.60
CA LYS A 129 -18.74 -8.20 -30.46
C LYS A 129 -17.87 -6.95 -30.58
N ASP A 130 -16.91 -6.81 -29.67
CA ASP A 130 -15.87 -5.79 -29.74
C ASP A 130 -14.98 -6.01 -30.97
N LYS A 131 -15.15 -5.19 -32.02
CA LYS A 131 -14.28 -5.16 -33.20
C LYS A 131 -13.34 -3.95 -33.11
N ILE A 132 -12.05 -4.16 -33.33
CA ILE A 132 -11.09 -3.05 -33.43
C ILE A 132 -11.26 -2.39 -34.80
N ILE A 133 -11.53 -1.08 -34.85
CA ILE A 133 -11.67 -0.36 -36.12
C ILE A 133 -10.27 -0.17 -36.75
N THR A 134 -9.80 -1.17 -37.48
CA THR A 134 -8.49 -1.10 -38.18
C THR A 134 -8.57 -0.49 -39.56
N ASN A 135 -9.78 -0.36 -40.12
CA ASN A 135 -9.99 0.15 -41.47
C ASN A 135 -10.05 1.68 -41.53
N LYS A 136 -10.42 2.35 -40.41
CA LYS A 136 -10.33 3.81 -40.25
C LYS A 136 -8.99 4.29 -39.67
N MET A 137 -8.13 3.36 -39.22
CA MET A 137 -6.89 3.66 -38.49
C MET A 137 -5.64 3.42 -39.36
N GLY A 138 -5.39 4.34 -40.30
CA GLY A 138 -4.21 4.34 -41.17
C GLY A 138 -4.26 3.35 -42.33
N SER A 139 -3.38 3.54 -43.32
CA SER A 139 -3.37 2.72 -44.55
C SER A 139 -2.82 1.30 -44.34
N LYS A 140 -3.10 0.39 -45.29
CA LYS A 140 -2.52 -0.96 -45.29
C LYS A 140 -1.01 -0.96 -45.61
N ARG A 141 -0.56 -0.04 -46.47
CA ARG A 141 0.82 0.12 -46.96
C ARG A 141 1.20 1.61 -46.97
N GLY A 142 2.48 1.93 -46.75
CA GLY A 142 2.96 3.32 -46.72
C GLY A 142 2.60 4.10 -45.46
N ALA A 143 2.40 5.42 -45.60
CA ALA A 143 2.17 6.34 -44.49
C ALA A 143 0.93 5.94 -43.67
N GLY A 144 1.13 5.63 -42.38
CA GLY A 144 0.06 5.18 -41.48
C GLY A 144 0.05 3.67 -41.20
N ARG A 145 0.84 2.85 -41.92
CA ARG A 145 0.97 1.40 -41.66
C ARG A 145 1.38 1.10 -40.21
N ARG A 146 2.34 1.85 -39.65
CA ARG A 146 2.83 1.65 -38.28
C ARG A 146 1.74 1.94 -37.23
N LYS A 147 0.87 2.94 -37.50
CA LYS A 147 -0.31 3.23 -36.66
C LYS A 147 -1.31 2.06 -36.71
N ARG A 148 -1.59 1.53 -37.90
CA ARG A 148 -2.45 0.35 -38.12
C ARG A 148 -1.93 -0.91 -37.39
N GLN A 149 -0.63 -1.19 -37.49
CA GLN A 149 0.00 -2.33 -36.80
C GLN A 149 -0.09 -2.21 -35.26
N ARG A 150 0.14 -1.01 -34.72
CA ARG A 150 -0.02 -0.77 -33.27
C ARG A 150 -1.47 -1.00 -32.81
N ALA A 151 -2.46 -0.54 -33.58
CA ALA A 151 -3.87 -0.77 -33.30
C ALA A 151 -4.22 -2.27 -33.31
N LEU A 152 -3.74 -3.02 -34.30
CA LEU A 152 -3.91 -4.48 -34.39
C LEU A 152 -3.29 -5.21 -33.18
N LYS A 153 -2.04 -4.89 -32.83
CA LYS A 153 -1.34 -5.51 -31.69
C LYS A 153 -2.06 -5.22 -30.36
N LYS A 154 -2.49 -3.98 -30.16
CA LYS A 154 -3.26 -3.57 -28.97
C LYS A 154 -4.62 -4.26 -28.90
N GLY A 155 -5.28 -4.42 -30.04
CA GLY A 155 -6.53 -5.16 -30.16
C GLY A 155 -6.42 -6.64 -29.81
N LEU A 156 -5.39 -7.32 -30.32
CA LEU A 156 -5.10 -8.71 -29.98
C LEU A 156 -4.81 -8.89 -28.47
N ALA A 157 -4.06 -7.96 -27.88
CA ALA A 157 -3.79 -7.98 -26.44
C ALA A 157 -5.07 -7.84 -25.60
N LEU A 158 -5.96 -6.91 -25.96
CA LEU A 158 -7.26 -6.72 -25.28
C LEU A 158 -8.15 -7.97 -25.37
N ARG A 159 -8.20 -8.66 -26.52
CA ARG A 159 -8.96 -9.92 -26.65
C ARG A 159 -8.38 -11.03 -25.77
N LYS A 160 -7.04 -11.12 -25.68
CA LYS A 160 -6.35 -12.09 -24.82
C LYS A 160 -6.56 -11.80 -23.33
N GLU A 161 -6.64 -10.53 -22.95
CA GLU A 161 -6.93 -10.14 -21.57
C GLU A 161 -8.38 -10.49 -21.19
N LYS A 162 -9.35 -10.15 -22.05
CA LYS A 162 -10.77 -10.51 -21.83
C LYS A 162 -10.99 -12.02 -21.72
N SER A 163 -10.32 -12.83 -22.56
CA SER A 163 -10.47 -14.29 -22.48
C SER A 163 -9.85 -14.86 -21.19
N LYS A 164 -8.75 -14.29 -20.69
CA LYS A 164 -8.19 -14.65 -19.38
C LYS A 164 -9.12 -14.25 -18.23
N GLU A 165 -9.73 -13.07 -18.29
CA GLU A 165 -10.68 -12.60 -17.27
C GLU A 165 -11.94 -13.47 -17.24
N ALA A 166 -12.47 -13.85 -18.41
CA ALA A 166 -13.60 -14.77 -18.51
C ALA A 166 -13.26 -16.16 -17.92
N LYS A 167 -12.05 -16.68 -18.20
CA LYS A 167 -11.57 -17.94 -17.58
C LYS A 167 -11.46 -17.83 -16.07
N ARG A 168 -10.92 -16.71 -15.54
CA ARG A 168 -10.84 -16.47 -14.09
C ARG A 168 -12.22 -16.41 -13.43
N LYS A 169 -13.18 -15.72 -14.05
CA LYS A 169 -14.56 -15.65 -13.55
C LYS A 169 -15.23 -17.02 -13.56
N ALA A 170 -15.08 -17.78 -14.65
CA ALA A 170 -15.62 -19.14 -14.74
C ALA A 170 -15.00 -20.11 -13.73
N GLN A 171 -13.72 -19.93 -13.38
CA GLN A 171 -13.06 -20.68 -12.32
C GLN A 171 -13.60 -20.28 -10.94
N ALA A 172 -13.74 -18.98 -10.66
CA ALA A 172 -14.26 -18.48 -9.40
C ALA A 172 -15.70 -18.94 -9.12
N THR A 173 -16.55 -19.01 -10.16
CA THR A 173 -17.92 -19.53 -10.04
C THR A 173 -18.01 -21.05 -9.91
N LYS A 174 -16.93 -21.79 -10.19
CA LYS A 174 -16.87 -23.25 -9.98
C LYS A 174 -16.33 -23.61 -8.60
N THR A 175 -15.67 -22.69 -7.92
CA THR A 175 -15.08 -22.86 -6.59
C THR A 175 -15.93 -22.28 -5.46
N ALA A 176 -17.04 -21.61 -5.81
CA ALA A 176 -18.08 -21.15 -4.90
C ALA A 176 -19.29 -22.07 -5.05
#